data_AF-A0A812MGP9-F1
#
_entry.id   AF-A0A812MGP9-F1
#
_cell.length_a   1.000
_cell.length_b   1.000
_cell.length_c   1.000
_cell.angle_alpha   90.00
_cell.angle_beta   90.00
_cell.angle_gamma   90.00
#
_symmetry.space_group_name_H-M   'P 1'
#
loop_
_entity.id
_entity.type
_entity.pdbx_description
1 polymer ?
#
loop_
_entity_poly.entity_id
_entity_poly.type
_entity_poly.pdbx_seq_one_letter_code
_entity_poly.pdbx_strand_id
1 'polypeptide(L)'
;MHAFLDVMDLPNRIGMMSWDGETLVFVAGTETASGLYTTDGSTITRVLVSGLELPGQPGNPVVRFGGVTMNGSRFAATLDGTQAFTGAIVQNVGGVSNVVVDNTTIAPDGMGTLTFTEGSLDIDERNAFVWNGGTQQGAGILTNTFGDILPVATGATPVPGFAGASFTSLSTRPIIDDGLIAFRASSFRAGDFQFRTGVYTWDEGLLRSVADSSTPAPDGGLHEFVNFLRPGVDVDNGTVYFASRTSQTTSLGLYASLPSGTPLEPVVDRFTLIPGSDDTFVASPLHNVRDVFDADNGVVAFSTGFGVYVNIDGETLKVVDRDDTIDP
;
A
#
# COMPACT_ATOMS: atom_id res chain seq x y z
N MET A 1 -10.76 -8.75 21.39
CA MET A 1 -11.57 -9.18 20.24
C MET A 1 -13.08 -9.18 20.53
N HIS A 2 -13.57 -9.73 21.64
CA HIS A 2 -15.02 -9.71 21.97
C HIS A 2 -15.66 -8.31 22.12
N ALA A 3 -14.90 -7.29 22.55
CA ALA A 3 -15.40 -5.90 22.63
C ALA A 3 -15.60 -5.24 21.24
N PHE A 4 -15.10 -5.86 20.17
CA PHE A 4 -15.14 -5.29 18.82
C PHE A 4 -16.48 -5.54 18.12
N LEU A 5 -17.21 -6.59 18.53
CA LEU A 5 -18.53 -6.95 18.00
C LEU A 5 -19.69 -6.21 18.67
N ASP A 6 -19.50 -5.66 19.87
CA ASP A 6 -20.57 -4.99 20.64
C ASP A 6 -20.72 -3.49 20.31
N VAL A 7 -19.91 -2.96 19.38
CA VAL A 7 -20.00 -1.57 18.91
C VAL A 7 -20.95 -1.43 17.69
N MET A 8 -21.86 -2.39 17.47
CA MET A 8 -22.73 -2.43 16.27
C MET A 8 -23.95 -1.48 16.27
N ASP A 9 -23.95 -0.42 17.07
CA ASP A 9 -24.77 0.78 16.81
C ASP A 9 -23.99 1.84 15.99
N LEU A 10 -22.89 1.44 15.37
CA LEU A 10 -22.14 2.23 14.40
C LEU A 10 -22.93 2.39 13.07
N PRO A 11 -22.67 3.47 12.32
CA PRO A 11 -23.42 3.80 11.11
C PRO A 11 -23.30 2.72 10.02
N ASN A 12 -24.26 2.68 9.09
CA ASN A 12 -24.47 1.63 8.07
C ASN A 12 -23.24 1.22 7.23
N ARG A 13 -22.08 1.89 7.32
CA ARG A 13 -20.86 1.58 6.59
C ARG A 13 -19.60 1.84 7.43
N ILE A 14 -18.80 0.79 7.62
CA ILE A 14 -17.38 0.90 7.93
C ILE A 14 -16.62 0.88 6.60
N GLY A 15 -15.74 1.86 6.40
CA GLY A 15 -14.97 2.06 5.18
C GLY A 15 -13.54 1.55 5.33
N MET A 16 -12.59 2.38 4.91
CA MET A 16 -11.15 2.07 4.97
C MET A 16 -10.67 2.02 6.42
N MET A 17 -9.70 1.15 6.68
CA MET A 17 -9.11 0.96 8.01
C MET A 17 -7.62 0.60 7.90
N SER A 18 -6.86 0.88 8.95
CA SER A 18 -5.45 0.52 9.11
C SER A 18 -5.19 0.27 10.60
N TRP A 19 -4.28 -0.66 10.92
CA TRP A 19 -4.00 -1.16 12.28
C TRP A 19 -2.49 -1.28 12.47
N ASP A 20 -1.96 -0.89 13.62
CA ASP A 20 -0.52 -0.99 13.96
C ASP A 20 -0.22 -2.06 15.04
N GLY A 21 -1.19 -2.93 15.36
CA GLY A 21 -1.09 -3.87 16.47
C GLY A 21 -1.76 -3.42 17.76
N GLU A 22 -1.88 -2.11 18.01
CA GLU A 22 -2.43 -1.54 19.25
C GLU A 22 -3.67 -0.67 19.00
N THR A 23 -3.58 0.21 18.02
CA THR A 23 -4.60 1.17 17.63
C THR A 23 -5.14 0.83 16.25
N LEU A 24 -6.45 0.93 16.06
CA LEU A 24 -7.08 0.90 14.74
C LEU A 24 -7.52 2.31 14.39
N VAL A 25 -7.19 2.77 13.18
CA VAL A 25 -7.80 3.94 12.55
C VAL A 25 -8.78 3.49 11.47
N PHE A 26 -9.96 4.09 11.43
CA PHE A 26 -10.98 3.72 10.45
C PHE A 26 -11.90 4.87 10.07
N VAL A 27 -12.44 4.80 8.86
CA VAL A 27 -13.50 5.67 8.38
C VAL A 27 -14.85 5.00 8.63
N ALA A 28 -15.78 5.71 9.25
CA ALA A 28 -17.15 5.20 9.46
C ALA A 28 -18.18 6.29 9.15
N GLY A 29 -19.34 5.91 8.60
CA GLY A 29 -20.34 6.90 8.22
C GLY A 29 -21.66 6.35 7.72
N THR A 30 -22.63 7.25 7.63
CA THR A 30 -23.88 7.09 6.89
C THR A 30 -23.70 7.61 5.45
N GLU A 31 -24.77 7.60 4.66
CA GLU A 31 -24.77 8.20 3.32
C GLU A 31 -24.56 9.72 3.31
N THR A 32 -24.82 10.39 4.44
CA THR A 32 -24.82 11.85 4.56
C THR A 32 -23.79 12.39 5.54
N ALA A 33 -23.17 11.54 6.35
CA ALA A 33 -22.17 11.94 7.31
C ALA A 33 -21.11 10.86 7.48
N SER A 34 -19.84 11.23 7.47
CA SER A 34 -18.73 10.31 7.71
C SER A 34 -17.76 10.90 8.72
N GLY A 35 -16.93 10.07 9.33
CA GLY A 35 -15.88 10.50 10.23
C GLY A 35 -14.69 9.58 10.19
N LEU A 36 -13.57 10.12 10.67
CA LEU A 36 -12.35 9.40 10.98
C LEU A 36 -12.32 9.13 12.48
N TYR A 37 -12.11 7.88 12.83
CA TYR A 37 -12.13 7.38 14.20
C TYR A 37 -10.86 6.60 14.49
N THR A 38 -10.45 6.60 15.75
CA THR A 38 -9.42 5.71 16.28
C THR A 38 -9.97 4.87 17.42
N THR A 39 -9.38 3.70 17.68
CA THR A 39 -9.70 2.89 18.85
C THR A 39 -8.48 2.08 19.31
N ASP A 40 -8.28 2.00 20.62
CA ASP A 40 -7.29 1.12 21.27
C ASP A 40 -7.88 -0.25 21.67
N GLY A 41 -9.08 -0.56 21.14
CA GLY A 41 -9.86 -1.74 21.51
C GLY A 41 -10.73 -1.57 22.76
N SER A 42 -10.56 -0.50 23.53
CA SER A 42 -11.39 -0.15 24.68
C SER A 42 -12.27 1.07 24.44
N THR A 43 -11.74 2.07 23.72
CA THR A 43 -12.38 3.38 23.55
C THR A 43 -12.31 3.83 22.10
N ILE A 44 -13.46 4.16 21.52
CA ILE A 44 -13.51 4.80 20.21
C ILE A 44 -13.43 6.31 20.39
N THR A 45 -12.39 6.91 19.79
CA THR A 45 -12.19 8.35 19.76
C THR A 45 -12.52 8.88 18.37
N ARG A 46 -13.36 9.92 18.32
CA ARG A 46 -13.65 10.64 17.08
C ARG A 46 -12.55 11.65 16.81
N VAL A 47 -11.89 11.55 15.67
CA VAL A 47 -10.82 12.47 15.25
C VAL A 47 -11.40 13.63 14.44
N LEU A 48 -12.07 13.32 13.35
CA LEU A 48 -12.63 14.28 12.40
C LEU A 48 -14.00 13.80 11.93
N VAL A 49 -14.91 14.72 11.63
CA VAL A 49 -16.21 14.40 11.03
C VAL A 49 -16.52 15.34 9.89
N SER A 50 -17.29 14.85 8.93
CA SER A 50 -17.79 15.63 7.81
C SER A 50 -18.56 16.84 8.32
N GLY A 51 -18.36 17.98 7.67
CA GLY A 51 -18.94 19.27 8.05
C GLY A 51 -18.04 20.12 8.96
N LEU A 52 -17.01 19.54 9.60
CA LEU A 52 -15.99 20.33 10.29
C LEU A 52 -15.00 20.92 9.29
N GLU A 53 -14.52 22.13 9.57
CA GLU A 53 -13.48 22.78 8.77
C GLU A 53 -12.20 21.94 8.76
N LEU A 54 -11.57 21.83 7.60
CA LEU A 54 -10.24 21.26 7.48
C LEU A 54 -9.25 22.04 8.37
N PRO A 55 -8.36 21.37 9.11
CA PRO A 55 -7.38 22.04 9.95
C PRO A 55 -6.58 23.09 9.17
N GLY A 56 -6.61 24.34 9.61
CA GLY A 56 -5.91 25.45 8.96
C GLY A 56 -6.58 26.01 7.70
N GLN A 57 -7.77 25.54 7.32
CA GLN A 57 -8.51 26.02 6.13
C GLN A 57 -9.96 26.45 6.47
N PRO A 58 -10.15 27.67 7.03
CA PRO A 58 -11.47 28.19 7.33
C PRO A 58 -12.37 28.25 6.08
N GLY A 59 -13.64 27.85 6.22
CA GLY A 59 -14.61 27.81 5.13
C GLY A 59 -14.47 26.62 4.17
N ASN A 60 -13.59 25.65 4.45
CA ASN A 60 -13.47 24.41 3.68
C ASN A 60 -13.79 23.18 4.54
N PRO A 61 -15.09 22.84 4.73
CA PRO A 61 -15.46 21.69 5.53
C PRO A 61 -15.12 20.37 4.83
N VAL A 62 -14.75 19.36 5.63
CA VAL A 62 -14.56 17.98 5.18
C VAL A 62 -15.89 17.43 4.67
N VAL A 63 -15.90 16.91 3.45
CA VAL A 63 -17.08 16.29 2.83
C VAL A 63 -16.93 14.79 2.78
N ARG A 64 -15.72 14.30 2.46
CA ARG A 64 -15.45 12.88 2.27
C ARG A 64 -14.10 12.51 2.88
N PHE A 65 -14.02 11.29 3.37
CA PHE A 65 -12.78 10.65 3.80
C PHE A 65 -12.46 9.55 2.77
N GLY A 66 -11.21 9.51 2.32
CA GLY A 66 -10.67 8.51 1.41
C GLY A 66 -9.79 7.50 2.15
N GLY A 67 -8.58 7.30 1.63
CA GLY A 67 -7.54 6.44 2.19
C GLY A 67 -7.19 6.79 3.62
N VAL A 68 -6.98 5.77 4.44
CA VAL A 68 -6.37 5.90 5.76
C VAL A 68 -5.23 4.88 5.91
N THR A 69 -4.13 5.32 6.48
CA THR A 69 -2.96 4.51 6.86
C THR A 69 -2.54 4.93 8.27
N MET A 70 -1.87 4.04 9.00
CA MET A 70 -1.26 4.35 10.27
C MET A 70 0.08 3.65 10.45
N ASN A 71 0.94 4.28 11.24
CA ASN A 71 2.20 3.73 11.69
C ASN A 71 2.41 4.19 13.14
N GLY A 72 2.30 3.24 14.06
CA GLY A 72 2.22 3.51 15.50
C GLY A 72 1.09 4.50 15.85
N SER A 73 1.36 5.39 16.81
CA SER A 73 0.43 6.44 17.24
C SER A 73 0.08 7.51 16.19
N ARG A 74 0.57 7.39 14.95
CA ARG A 74 0.39 8.37 13.87
C ARG A 74 -0.48 7.77 12.78
N PHE A 75 -1.33 8.59 12.21
CA PHE A 75 -2.09 8.19 11.03
C PHE A 75 -2.16 9.32 10.01
N ALA A 76 -2.39 8.92 8.78
CA ALA A 76 -2.61 9.81 7.65
C ALA A 76 -3.94 9.45 6.97
N ALA A 77 -4.67 10.48 6.54
CA ALA A 77 -5.88 10.27 5.75
C ALA A 77 -5.94 11.23 4.56
N THR A 78 -6.45 10.76 3.43
CA THR A 78 -6.87 11.63 2.34
C THR A 78 -8.29 12.13 2.60
N LEU A 79 -8.51 13.43 2.52
CA LEU A 79 -9.82 14.07 2.73
C LEU A 79 -10.23 14.84 1.49
N ASP A 80 -11.53 14.94 1.19
CA ASP A 80 -12.05 15.91 0.21
C ASP A 80 -12.88 17.00 0.88
N GLY A 81 -12.63 18.26 0.52
CA GLY A 81 -13.44 19.42 0.92
C GLY A 81 -14.58 19.79 -0.05
N THR A 82 -15.41 20.77 0.33
CA THR A 82 -16.54 21.25 -0.52
C THR A 82 -16.10 22.02 -1.75
N GLN A 83 -14.92 22.63 -1.72
CA GLN A 83 -14.36 23.30 -2.89
C GLN A 83 -13.65 22.23 -3.74
N ALA A 84 -14.10 22.10 -4.98
CA ALA A 84 -13.81 20.99 -5.91
C ALA A 84 -12.39 20.40 -5.73
N PHE A 85 -12.34 19.12 -5.35
CA PHE A 85 -11.14 18.29 -5.28
C PHE A 85 -10.00 18.87 -4.42
N THR A 86 -10.32 19.35 -3.23
CA THR A 86 -9.30 19.57 -2.19
C THR A 86 -8.99 18.23 -1.53
N GLY A 87 -8.24 17.38 -2.23
CA GLY A 87 -7.54 16.28 -1.58
C GLY A 87 -6.60 16.90 -0.54
N ALA A 88 -6.70 16.50 0.72
CA ALA A 88 -5.75 16.89 1.76
C ALA A 88 -5.21 15.64 2.44
N ILE A 89 -3.89 15.59 2.64
CA ILE A 89 -3.27 14.62 3.54
C ILE A 89 -3.27 15.25 4.92
N VAL A 90 -4.07 14.70 5.83
CA VAL A 90 -4.07 15.11 7.23
C VAL A 90 -3.30 14.11 8.06
N GLN A 91 -2.37 14.63 8.85
CA GLN A 91 -1.61 13.86 9.82
C GLN A 91 -2.09 14.17 11.22
N ASN A 92 -2.26 13.14 12.05
CA ASN A 92 -2.39 13.32 13.49
C ASN A 92 -1.11 12.89 14.21
N VAL A 93 -0.50 13.81 14.96
CA VAL A 93 0.66 13.53 15.82
C VAL A 93 0.36 14.04 17.22
N GLY A 94 0.35 13.13 18.19
CA GLY A 94 0.06 13.48 19.58
C GLY A 94 -1.33 14.10 19.78
N GLY A 95 -2.32 13.65 19.00
CA GLY A 95 -3.70 14.15 19.07
C GLY A 95 -3.98 15.42 18.26
N VAL A 96 -2.96 16.02 17.62
CA VAL A 96 -3.13 17.24 16.82
C VAL A 96 -3.17 16.90 15.33
N SER A 97 -4.27 17.25 14.66
CA SER A 97 -4.44 17.06 13.22
C SER A 97 -3.96 18.27 12.43
N ASN A 98 -3.05 18.07 11.46
CA ASN A 98 -2.52 19.10 10.58
C ASN A 98 -2.67 18.70 9.10
N VAL A 99 -2.94 19.67 8.23
CA VAL A 99 -2.86 19.46 6.77
C VAL A 99 -1.40 19.52 6.36
N VAL A 100 -0.90 18.44 5.74
CA VAL A 100 0.49 18.32 5.26
C VAL A 100 0.59 18.77 3.80
N VAL A 101 -0.35 18.33 2.97
CA VAL A 101 -0.43 18.65 1.55
C VAL A 101 -1.89 18.85 1.18
N ASP A 102 -2.18 19.83 0.33
CA ASP A 102 -3.50 20.08 -0.24
C ASP A 102 -3.42 20.45 -1.74
N ASN A 103 -4.57 20.75 -2.36
CA ASN A 103 -4.64 21.15 -3.77
C ASN A 103 -4.15 22.58 -4.06
N THR A 104 -3.71 23.33 -3.04
CA THR A 104 -3.03 24.63 -3.20
C THR A 104 -1.52 24.48 -3.17
N THR A 105 -1.04 23.31 -2.73
CA THR A 105 0.38 23.00 -2.68
C THR A 105 0.95 22.91 -4.09
N ILE A 106 2.01 23.67 -4.32
CA ILE A 106 2.68 23.75 -5.63
C ILE A 106 3.37 22.42 -5.91
N ALA A 107 3.17 21.91 -7.13
CA ALA A 107 3.81 20.68 -7.56
C ALA A 107 5.35 20.83 -7.61
N PRO A 108 6.14 19.76 -7.38
CA PRO A 108 7.61 19.85 -7.33
C PRO A 108 8.28 20.34 -8.62
N ASP A 109 7.59 20.17 -9.76
CA ASP A 109 8.01 20.69 -11.07
C ASP A 109 7.76 22.21 -11.23
N GLY A 110 7.13 22.85 -10.24
CA GLY A 110 6.70 24.25 -10.26
C GLY A 110 5.50 24.51 -11.16
N MET A 111 4.88 23.47 -11.73
CA MET A 111 3.85 23.58 -12.77
C MET A 111 2.47 23.23 -12.19
N GLY A 112 1.82 24.24 -11.64
CA GLY A 112 0.47 24.13 -11.08
C GLY A 112 0.45 23.52 -9.69
N THR A 113 -0.63 22.83 -9.36
CA THR A 113 -0.87 22.25 -8.04
C THR A 113 -1.05 20.74 -8.10
N LEU A 114 -0.99 20.11 -6.93
CA LEU A 114 -1.11 18.67 -6.78
C LEU A 114 -2.56 18.19 -6.95
N THR A 115 -2.70 17.03 -7.57
CA THR A 115 -3.94 16.24 -7.59
C THR A 115 -3.77 14.98 -6.76
N PHE A 116 -4.85 14.50 -6.18
CA PHE A 116 -4.85 13.33 -5.30
C PHE A 116 -5.68 12.21 -5.91
N THR A 117 -5.16 10.99 -5.83
CA THR A 117 -5.94 9.78 -6.12
C THR A 117 -6.40 9.18 -4.80
N GLU A 118 -7.68 8.86 -4.68
CA GLU A 118 -8.23 8.26 -3.45
C GLU A 118 -7.52 6.94 -3.08
N GLY A 119 -7.37 6.68 -1.79
CA GLY A 119 -6.97 5.37 -1.26
C GLY A 119 -5.49 4.98 -1.46
N SER A 120 -4.67 5.90 -1.93
CA SER A 120 -3.31 5.65 -2.39
C SER A 120 -2.28 6.36 -1.51
N LEU A 121 -2.24 6.09 -0.21
CA LEU A 121 -1.42 6.81 0.78
C LEU A 121 -0.79 5.83 1.77
N ASP A 122 0.47 6.08 2.12
CA ASP A 122 1.16 5.40 3.20
C ASP A 122 2.07 6.36 4.02
N ILE A 123 2.41 6.00 5.26
CA ILE A 123 3.20 6.82 6.21
C ILE A 123 4.24 5.99 6.97
N ASP A 124 5.47 6.53 7.13
CA ASP A 124 6.52 5.89 7.93
C ASP A 124 6.65 6.49 9.36
N GLU A 125 7.49 5.86 10.18
CA GLU A 125 7.83 6.30 11.55
C GLU A 125 8.49 7.69 11.63
N ARG A 126 8.91 8.28 10.50
CA ARG A 126 9.63 9.55 10.43
C ARG A 126 8.74 10.69 9.93
N ASN A 127 7.44 10.46 9.81
CA ASN A 127 6.46 11.39 9.23
C ASN A 127 6.68 11.65 7.74
N ALA A 128 7.32 10.73 7.03
CA ALA A 128 7.31 10.76 5.59
C ALA A 128 6.04 10.10 5.07
N PHE A 129 5.47 10.67 4.01
CA PHE A 129 4.27 10.14 3.37
C PHE A 129 4.61 9.78 1.95
N VAL A 130 4.06 8.69 1.45
CA VAL A 130 4.07 8.42 0.02
C VAL A 130 2.65 8.29 -0.50
N TRP A 131 2.36 8.86 -1.66
CA TRP A 131 1.05 8.73 -2.28
C TRP A 131 1.10 8.70 -3.79
N ASN A 132 0.04 8.14 -4.39
CA ASN A 132 -0.22 8.33 -5.81
C ASN A 132 -1.01 9.62 -6.01
N GLY A 133 -0.34 10.62 -6.56
CA GLY A 133 -0.94 11.89 -6.92
C GLY A 133 -0.68 12.24 -8.37
N GLY A 134 -0.87 13.50 -8.72
CA GLY A 134 -0.49 14.01 -10.01
C GLY A 134 -0.08 15.47 -9.96
N THR A 135 0.61 15.88 -11.00
CA THR A 135 0.85 17.29 -11.34
C THR A 135 0.11 17.60 -12.63
N GLN A 136 0.19 18.85 -13.13
CA GLN A 136 -0.31 19.16 -14.46
C GLN A 136 0.39 18.36 -15.58
N GLN A 137 1.56 17.78 -15.30
CA GLN A 137 2.31 16.95 -16.23
C GLN A 137 1.88 15.47 -16.23
N GLY A 138 1.01 15.07 -15.29
CA GLY A 138 0.47 13.72 -15.21
C GLY A 138 0.56 13.10 -13.82
N ALA A 139 0.13 11.84 -13.72
CA ALA A 139 0.18 11.08 -12.48
C ALA A 139 1.63 10.73 -12.07
N GLY A 140 1.85 10.61 -10.77
CA GLY A 140 3.15 10.35 -10.16
C GLY A 140 3.03 9.68 -8.79
N ILE A 141 4.09 8.99 -8.37
CA ILE A 141 4.34 8.69 -6.96
C ILE A 141 5.08 9.88 -6.38
N LEU A 142 4.53 10.46 -5.33
CA LEU A 142 5.06 11.62 -4.64
C LEU A 142 5.37 11.23 -3.20
N THR A 143 6.40 11.85 -2.63
CA THR A 143 6.72 11.74 -1.21
C THR A 143 6.79 13.12 -0.57
N ASN A 144 6.49 13.20 0.72
CA ASN A 144 6.81 14.35 1.55
C ASN A 144 7.88 13.91 2.54
N THR A 145 9.07 14.47 2.44
CA THR A 145 10.17 14.18 3.36
C THR A 145 10.54 15.46 4.09
N PHE A 146 10.16 15.54 5.36
CA PHE A 146 10.40 16.70 6.22
C PHE A 146 9.85 18.04 5.67
N GLY A 147 8.68 17.99 5.01
CA GLY A 147 8.03 19.17 4.45
C GLY A 147 8.33 19.43 2.97
N ASP A 148 9.38 18.81 2.43
CA ASP A 148 9.69 18.90 1.00
C ASP A 148 8.92 17.83 0.22
N ILE A 149 8.19 18.26 -0.81
CA ILE A 149 7.49 17.35 -1.71
C ILE A 149 8.41 17.00 -2.87
N LEU A 150 8.66 15.71 -3.05
CA LEU A 150 9.57 15.19 -4.06
C LEU A 150 8.86 14.18 -4.97
N PRO A 151 9.14 14.20 -6.29
CA PRO A 151 8.69 13.15 -7.17
C PRO A 151 9.54 11.90 -6.97
N VAL A 152 8.91 10.79 -6.62
CA VAL A 152 9.54 9.47 -6.57
C VAL A 152 9.63 8.89 -7.98
N ALA A 153 8.51 8.90 -8.70
CA ALA A 153 8.41 8.45 -10.07
C ALA A 153 7.25 9.14 -10.80
N THR A 154 7.48 9.54 -12.05
CA THR A 154 6.48 10.12 -12.95
C THR A 154 6.56 9.45 -14.31
N GLY A 155 5.65 9.80 -15.23
CA GLY A 155 5.74 9.35 -16.62
C GLY A 155 7.01 9.81 -17.36
N ALA A 156 7.72 10.81 -16.85
CA ALA A 156 9.00 11.26 -17.41
C ALA A 156 10.21 10.57 -16.76
N THR A 157 10.04 9.90 -15.62
CA THR A 157 11.15 9.23 -14.92
C THR A 157 11.68 8.05 -15.75
N PRO A 158 12.99 7.99 -16.03
CA PRO A 158 13.60 6.84 -16.68
C PRO A 158 13.42 5.56 -15.86
N VAL A 159 13.14 4.45 -16.54
CA VAL A 159 12.93 3.16 -15.88
C VAL A 159 14.30 2.49 -15.62
N PRO A 160 14.64 2.16 -14.35
CA PRO A 160 15.91 1.50 -14.04
C PRO A 160 16.08 0.19 -14.81
N GLY A 161 17.26 -0.03 -15.39
CA GLY A 161 17.56 -1.24 -16.16
C GLY A 161 16.89 -1.34 -17.53
N PHE A 162 16.01 -0.40 -17.90
CA PHE A 162 15.27 -0.43 -19.16
C PHE A 162 15.45 0.85 -19.97
N ALA A 163 16.66 1.00 -20.53
CA ALA A 163 17.07 2.20 -21.26
C ALA A 163 16.07 2.60 -22.37
N GLY A 164 15.70 3.89 -22.38
CA GLY A 164 14.75 4.49 -23.32
C GLY A 164 13.28 4.22 -22.99
N ALA A 165 12.98 3.55 -21.87
CA ALA A 165 11.61 3.36 -21.40
C ALA A 165 11.20 4.42 -20.37
N SER A 166 9.88 4.63 -20.29
CA SER A 166 9.22 5.51 -19.33
C SER A 166 8.08 4.79 -18.64
N PHE A 167 7.72 5.21 -17.42
CA PHE A 167 6.53 4.69 -16.76
C PHE A 167 5.26 5.14 -17.47
N THR A 168 4.34 4.20 -17.69
CA THR A 168 3.03 4.46 -18.32
C THR A 168 1.87 4.27 -17.35
N SER A 169 2.11 3.57 -16.24
CA SER A 169 1.17 3.41 -15.14
C SER A 169 1.93 3.21 -13.84
N LEU A 170 1.52 3.89 -12.78
CA LEU A 170 2.09 3.75 -11.44
C LEU A 170 1.06 3.09 -10.52
N SER A 171 1.53 2.34 -9.50
CA SER A 171 0.69 1.67 -8.50
C SER A 171 -0.23 2.67 -7.83
N THR A 172 -1.46 2.25 -7.56
CA THR A 172 -2.39 3.00 -6.71
C THR A 172 -2.08 2.83 -5.22
N ARG A 173 -1.06 2.09 -4.82
CA ARG A 173 -0.65 1.96 -3.42
C ARG A 173 0.88 1.86 -3.38
N PRO A 174 1.61 2.98 -3.35
CA PRO A 174 3.00 2.96 -2.90
C PRO A 174 3.04 2.76 -1.38
N ILE A 175 4.08 2.10 -0.89
CA ILE A 175 4.32 1.84 0.54
C ILE A 175 5.67 2.47 0.92
N ILE A 176 5.80 2.93 2.16
CA ILE A 176 7.04 3.52 2.69
C ILE A 176 7.34 2.96 4.08
N ASP A 177 8.55 2.44 4.24
CA ASP A 177 9.09 2.06 5.54
C ASP A 177 10.56 2.49 5.64
N ASP A 178 10.91 3.15 6.75
CA ASP A 178 12.23 3.75 6.97
C ASP A 178 12.80 4.55 5.77
N GLY A 179 11.92 5.09 4.92
CA GLY A 179 12.26 5.89 3.74
C GLY A 179 12.48 5.12 2.47
N LEU A 180 12.53 3.80 2.56
CA LEU A 180 12.46 2.94 1.42
C LEU A 180 11.02 2.96 0.91
N ILE A 181 10.83 3.56 -0.25
CA ILE A 181 9.54 3.61 -0.92
C ILE A 181 9.48 2.46 -1.91
N ALA A 182 8.49 1.57 -1.78
CA ALA A 182 8.25 0.47 -2.71
C ALA A 182 6.96 0.70 -3.49
N PHE A 183 6.99 0.44 -4.80
CA PHE A 183 5.81 0.57 -5.64
C PHE A 183 5.87 -0.31 -6.88
N ARG A 184 4.70 -0.73 -7.35
CA ARG A 184 4.52 -1.38 -8.64
C ARG A 184 4.40 -0.35 -9.77
N ALA A 185 4.92 -0.64 -10.94
CA ALA A 185 4.66 0.19 -12.12
C ALA A 185 4.65 -0.63 -13.42
N SER A 186 3.98 -0.07 -14.43
CA SER A 186 4.11 -0.48 -15.82
C SER A 186 4.97 0.53 -16.56
N SER A 187 5.81 0.05 -17.47
CA SER A 187 6.65 0.87 -18.34
C SER A 187 6.51 0.48 -19.80
N PHE A 188 6.83 1.42 -20.68
CA PHE A 188 6.80 1.23 -22.12
C PHE A 188 8.03 1.83 -22.79
N ARG A 189 8.56 1.14 -23.80
CA ARG A 189 9.59 1.65 -24.71
C ARG A 189 9.04 1.72 -26.13
N ALA A 190 8.97 2.92 -26.69
CA ALA A 190 8.31 3.15 -27.97
C ALA A 190 9.01 2.46 -29.16
N GLY A 191 10.32 2.26 -29.09
CA GLY A 191 11.11 1.71 -30.21
C GLY A 191 10.85 0.23 -30.51
N ASP A 192 10.43 -0.56 -29.52
CA ASP A 192 10.25 -2.01 -29.63
C ASP A 192 8.90 -2.50 -29.11
N PHE A 193 7.99 -1.59 -28.76
CA PHE A 193 6.65 -1.88 -28.26
C PHE A 193 6.64 -2.83 -27.05
N GLN A 194 7.70 -2.81 -26.25
CA GLN A 194 7.81 -3.66 -25.08
C GLN A 194 7.13 -3.00 -23.87
N PHE A 195 6.09 -3.66 -23.37
CA PHE A 195 5.51 -3.39 -22.07
C PHE A 195 6.22 -4.22 -21.01
N ARG A 196 6.62 -3.57 -19.92
CA ARG A 196 7.07 -4.27 -18.72
C ARG A 196 6.21 -3.89 -17.54
N THR A 197 6.08 -4.81 -16.61
CA THR A 197 5.60 -4.52 -15.26
C THR A 197 6.69 -4.93 -14.29
N GLY A 198 6.78 -4.23 -13.18
CA GLY A 198 7.78 -4.52 -12.16
C GLY A 198 7.46 -3.87 -10.83
N VAL A 199 8.27 -4.21 -9.84
CA VAL A 199 8.35 -3.62 -8.52
C VAL A 199 9.64 -2.82 -8.47
N TYR A 200 9.52 -1.58 -8.01
CA TYR A 200 10.58 -0.59 -7.97
C TYR A 200 10.69 -0.04 -6.57
N THR A 201 11.90 0.36 -6.21
CA THR A 201 12.18 1.06 -4.96
C THR A 201 12.79 2.41 -5.22
N TRP A 202 12.49 3.36 -4.33
CA TRP A 202 13.18 4.63 -4.24
C TRP A 202 13.71 4.79 -2.82
N ASP A 203 14.97 5.16 -2.73
CA ASP A 203 15.68 5.34 -1.47
C ASP A 203 16.73 6.43 -1.66
N GLU A 204 16.64 7.49 -0.86
CA GLU A 204 17.53 8.67 -0.90
C GLU A 204 17.79 9.22 -2.31
N GLY A 205 16.74 9.33 -3.13
CA GLY A 205 16.84 9.87 -4.49
C GLY A 205 17.26 8.84 -5.55
N LEU A 206 17.56 7.60 -5.16
CA LEU A 206 17.98 6.55 -6.08
C LEU A 206 16.85 5.56 -6.35
N LEU A 207 16.32 5.62 -7.57
CA LEU A 207 15.32 4.68 -8.08
C LEU A 207 15.99 3.38 -8.59
N ARG A 208 15.51 2.23 -8.13
CA ARG A 208 16.01 0.89 -8.49
C ARG A 208 14.85 -0.02 -8.91
N SER A 209 15.16 -1.03 -9.72
CA SER A 209 14.25 -2.15 -9.99
C SER A 209 14.52 -3.24 -8.96
N VAL A 210 13.48 -3.70 -8.27
CA VAL A 210 13.54 -4.87 -7.39
C VAL A 210 13.35 -6.14 -8.21
N ALA A 211 12.28 -6.15 -9.01
CA ALA A 211 11.97 -7.23 -9.92
C ALA A 211 11.15 -6.68 -11.09
N ASP A 212 11.48 -7.09 -12.31
CA ASP A 212 10.68 -6.83 -13.50
C ASP A 212 10.44 -8.12 -14.29
N SER A 213 9.79 -8.01 -15.44
CA SER A 213 9.49 -9.17 -16.29
C SER A 213 10.72 -9.81 -16.96
N SER A 214 11.93 -9.30 -16.71
CA SER A 214 13.20 -9.91 -17.11
C SER A 214 14.01 -10.45 -15.93
N THR A 215 13.54 -10.25 -14.70
CA THR A 215 14.16 -10.83 -13.51
C THR A 215 13.80 -12.31 -13.42
N PRO A 216 14.81 -13.21 -13.32
CA PRO A 216 14.55 -14.62 -13.06
C PRO A 216 13.86 -14.82 -11.71
N ALA A 217 12.81 -15.63 -11.68
CA ALA A 217 12.18 -16.05 -10.45
C ALA A 217 13.11 -16.99 -9.66
N PRO A 218 13.03 -16.99 -8.32
CA PRO A 218 13.93 -17.78 -7.48
C PRO A 218 13.63 -19.29 -7.47
N ASP A 219 12.74 -19.78 -8.34
CA ASP A 219 12.39 -21.20 -8.50
C ASP A 219 13.42 -21.99 -9.34
N GLY A 220 14.70 -21.66 -9.17
CA GLY A 220 15.83 -22.23 -9.92
C GLY A 220 16.24 -21.42 -11.15
N GLY A 221 15.72 -20.19 -11.33
CA GLY A 221 16.13 -19.27 -12.38
C GLY A 221 15.70 -19.66 -13.79
N LEU A 222 14.80 -20.63 -13.92
CA LEU A 222 14.30 -21.12 -15.21
C LEU A 222 13.14 -20.28 -15.76
N HIS A 223 12.56 -19.41 -14.93
CA HIS A 223 11.32 -18.68 -15.22
C HIS A 223 11.47 -17.19 -14.96
N GLU A 224 10.64 -16.40 -15.63
CA GLU A 224 10.59 -14.95 -15.48
C GLU A 224 9.27 -14.55 -14.84
N PHE A 225 9.21 -13.40 -14.19
CA PHE A 225 7.95 -12.82 -13.77
C PHE A 225 7.13 -12.33 -14.96
N VAL A 226 5.83 -12.61 -14.99
CA VAL A 226 4.95 -12.21 -16.10
C VAL A 226 3.77 -11.35 -15.66
N ASN A 227 3.47 -11.29 -14.36
CA ASN A 227 2.37 -10.48 -13.86
C ASN A 227 2.51 -10.16 -12.37
N PHE A 228 2.87 -8.91 -12.06
CA PHE A 228 2.85 -8.37 -10.70
C PHE A 228 1.43 -7.91 -10.36
N LEU A 229 0.88 -8.36 -9.22
CA LEU A 229 -0.52 -8.09 -8.85
C LEU A 229 -0.72 -6.82 -8.01
N ARG A 230 -2.00 -6.46 -7.82
CA ARG A 230 -2.47 -5.35 -6.97
C ARG A 230 -3.28 -5.90 -5.78
N PRO A 231 -3.11 -5.34 -4.57
CA PRO A 231 -2.03 -4.49 -4.08
C PRO A 231 -0.85 -5.34 -3.58
N GLY A 232 -0.03 -5.85 -4.49
CA GLY A 232 0.98 -6.85 -4.13
C GLY A 232 2.38 -6.29 -3.90
N VAL A 233 2.55 -5.17 -3.17
CA VAL A 233 3.88 -4.69 -2.73
C VAL A 233 3.77 -4.20 -1.30
N ASP A 234 4.75 -4.57 -0.48
CA ASP A 234 4.93 -4.12 0.89
C ASP A 234 6.42 -3.94 1.21
N VAL A 235 6.76 -3.24 2.31
CA VAL A 235 8.13 -3.06 2.76
C VAL A 235 8.22 -3.04 4.28
N ASP A 236 9.19 -3.78 4.83
CA ASP A 236 9.47 -3.84 6.27
C ASP A 236 10.96 -4.08 6.49
N ASN A 237 11.59 -3.25 7.32
CA ASN A 237 13.01 -3.34 7.69
C ASN A 237 13.93 -3.45 6.47
N GLY A 238 13.59 -2.71 5.40
CA GLY A 238 14.32 -2.70 4.13
C GLY A 238 14.07 -3.91 3.21
N THR A 239 13.26 -4.88 3.64
CA THR A 239 12.84 -6.02 2.82
C THR A 239 11.59 -5.65 2.02
N VAL A 240 11.61 -5.87 0.70
CA VAL A 240 10.43 -5.61 -0.15
C VAL A 240 9.72 -6.92 -0.46
N TYR A 241 8.44 -6.99 -0.10
CA TYR A 241 7.58 -8.13 -0.37
C TYR A 241 6.69 -7.85 -1.57
N PHE A 242 6.48 -8.84 -2.44
CA PHE A 242 5.58 -8.67 -3.56
C PHE A 242 4.97 -9.98 -4.09
N ALA A 243 3.75 -9.88 -4.61
CA ALA A 243 3.05 -10.99 -5.24
C ALA A 243 3.19 -10.95 -6.77
N SER A 244 3.62 -12.07 -7.37
CA SER A 244 3.80 -12.16 -8.82
C SER A 244 3.52 -13.55 -9.38
N ARG A 245 3.21 -13.61 -10.67
CA ARG A 245 3.15 -14.85 -11.45
C ARG A 245 4.47 -15.09 -12.17
N THR A 246 4.84 -16.35 -12.29
CA THR A 246 5.95 -16.80 -13.12
C THR A 246 5.46 -17.22 -14.51
N SER A 247 6.33 -17.25 -15.51
CA SER A 247 5.99 -17.67 -16.87
C SER A 247 5.51 -19.13 -16.98
N GLN A 248 5.79 -19.97 -15.97
CA GLN A 248 5.39 -21.37 -15.96
C GLN A 248 4.02 -21.64 -15.33
N THR A 249 3.58 -20.78 -14.41
CA THR A 249 2.38 -21.04 -13.63
C THR A 249 1.39 -19.89 -13.78
N THR A 250 0.11 -20.23 -13.89
CA THR A 250 -0.96 -19.22 -13.79
C THR A 250 -1.16 -18.74 -12.36
N SER A 251 -0.43 -19.35 -11.43
CA SER A 251 -0.61 -19.20 -10.00
C SER A 251 0.43 -18.24 -9.42
N LEU A 252 0.11 -17.71 -8.24
CA LEU A 252 0.84 -16.59 -7.63
C LEU A 252 1.77 -17.08 -6.54
N GLY A 253 3.00 -16.58 -6.57
CA GLY A 253 3.93 -16.66 -5.46
C GLY A 253 4.04 -15.30 -4.74
N LEU A 254 4.50 -15.36 -3.50
CA LEU A 254 4.92 -14.24 -2.69
C LEU A 254 6.45 -14.29 -2.55
N TYR A 255 7.11 -13.19 -2.89
CA TYR A 255 8.56 -13.09 -2.96
C TYR A 255 9.05 -11.95 -2.10
N ALA A 256 10.27 -12.09 -1.57
CA ALA A 256 10.97 -11.09 -0.80
C ALA A 256 12.28 -10.70 -1.49
N SER A 257 12.60 -9.41 -1.45
CA SER A 257 13.91 -8.86 -1.78
C SER A 257 14.54 -8.33 -0.51
N LEU A 258 15.52 -9.06 0.03
CA LEU A 258 16.22 -8.63 1.25
C LEU A 258 17.11 -7.40 0.97
N PRO A 259 17.46 -6.64 2.03
CA PRO A 259 18.49 -5.61 1.93
C PRO A 259 19.80 -6.20 1.39
N SER A 260 20.59 -5.40 0.65
CA SER A 260 21.93 -5.73 0.11
C SER A 260 22.04 -6.38 -1.28
N GLY A 261 20.93 -6.53 -2.02
CA GLY A 261 21.00 -7.08 -3.38
C GLY A 261 21.30 -8.57 -3.42
N THR A 262 20.96 -9.28 -2.34
CA THR A 262 20.81 -10.74 -2.36
C THR A 262 19.83 -11.16 -3.45
N PRO A 263 19.90 -12.41 -3.94
CA PRO A 263 18.86 -12.96 -4.79
C PRO A 263 17.49 -12.83 -4.11
N LEU A 264 16.45 -12.71 -4.93
CA LEU A 264 15.07 -12.80 -4.46
C LEU A 264 14.86 -14.15 -3.75
N GLU A 265 14.02 -14.15 -2.72
CA GLU A 265 13.66 -15.36 -1.98
C GLU A 265 12.15 -15.61 -2.08
N PRO A 266 11.70 -16.87 -2.24
CA PRO A 266 10.28 -17.18 -2.12
C PRO A 266 9.87 -17.14 -0.64
N VAL A 267 8.87 -16.33 -0.31
CA VAL A 267 8.18 -16.42 0.99
C VAL A 267 7.19 -17.57 0.94
N VAL A 268 6.39 -17.62 -0.13
CA VAL A 268 5.47 -18.71 -0.46
C VAL A 268 5.47 -18.90 -1.97
N ASP A 269 5.65 -20.13 -2.41
CA ASP A 269 5.66 -20.49 -3.82
C ASP A 269 4.92 -21.81 -4.09
N ARG A 270 5.12 -22.37 -5.29
CA ARG A 270 4.43 -23.60 -5.70
C ARG A 270 4.86 -24.88 -5.00
N PHE A 271 5.98 -24.82 -4.31
CA PHE A 271 6.53 -25.94 -3.56
C PHE A 271 6.20 -25.81 -2.06
N THR A 272 5.67 -24.67 -1.63
CA THR A 272 5.26 -24.43 -0.26
C THR A 272 3.96 -25.16 0.05
N LEU A 273 4.00 -26.09 1.00
CA LEU A 273 2.83 -26.84 1.48
C LEU A 273 1.87 -25.93 2.26
N ILE A 274 0.58 -26.15 2.10
CA ILE A 274 -0.44 -25.49 2.92
C ILE A 274 -0.42 -26.16 4.30
N PRO A 275 -0.32 -25.40 5.41
CA PRO A 275 -0.28 -25.98 6.74
C PRO A 275 -1.47 -26.90 7.02
N GLY A 276 -1.19 -28.16 7.40
CA GLY A 276 -2.21 -29.18 7.66
C GLY A 276 -2.77 -29.89 6.42
N SER A 277 -2.19 -29.66 5.24
CA SER A 277 -2.56 -30.33 3.99
C SER A 277 -1.35 -30.94 3.27
N ASP A 278 -1.59 -31.89 2.38
CA ASP A 278 -0.61 -32.39 1.41
C ASP A 278 -0.59 -31.54 0.11
N ASP A 279 -1.47 -30.53 0.00
CA ASP A 279 -1.54 -29.60 -1.12
C ASP A 279 -0.53 -28.44 -0.98
N THR A 280 -0.21 -27.78 -2.10
CA THR A 280 0.59 -26.54 -2.12
C THR A 280 -0.24 -25.32 -2.49
N PHE A 281 0.22 -24.13 -2.10
CA PHE A 281 -0.48 -22.86 -2.33
C PHE A 281 -0.79 -22.53 -3.81
N VAL A 282 -0.15 -23.21 -4.75
CA VAL A 282 -0.08 -22.76 -6.15
C VAL A 282 -0.56 -23.85 -7.12
N ALA A 283 -0.89 -25.04 -6.61
CA ALA A 283 -1.41 -26.17 -7.41
C ALA A 283 -2.86 -25.98 -7.88
N SER A 284 -3.65 -25.11 -7.22
CA SER A 284 -5.02 -24.79 -7.62
C SER A 284 -5.17 -23.29 -7.89
N PRO A 285 -5.87 -22.88 -8.96
CA PRO A 285 -6.21 -21.47 -9.19
C PRO A 285 -7.04 -20.85 -8.06
N LEU A 286 -7.62 -21.69 -7.19
CA LEU A 286 -8.35 -21.27 -5.99
C LEU A 286 -7.41 -20.89 -4.82
N HIS A 287 -6.18 -21.43 -4.74
CA HIS A 287 -5.24 -21.22 -3.61
C HIS A 287 -4.27 -20.03 -3.82
N ASN A 288 -4.48 -19.29 -4.89
CA ASN A 288 -3.70 -18.11 -5.26
C ASN A 288 -3.59 -17.07 -4.14
N VAL A 289 -2.37 -16.62 -3.83
CA VAL A 289 -2.13 -15.43 -3.00
C VAL A 289 -2.86 -14.26 -3.64
N ARG A 290 -3.89 -13.75 -2.96
CA ARG A 290 -4.72 -12.65 -3.49
C ARG A 290 -4.15 -11.31 -3.10
N ASP A 291 -3.66 -11.22 -1.87
CA ASP A 291 -3.19 -9.98 -1.29
C ASP A 291 -2.05 -10.25 -0.31
N VAL A 292 -1.10 -9.31 -0.27
CA VAL A 292 -0.17 -9.13 0.85
C VAL A 292 -0.80 -8.05 1.69
N PHE A 293 -1.18 -8.40 2.90
CA PHE A 293 -1.90 -7.48 3.74
C PHE A 293 -0.96 -6.52 4.44
N ASP A 294 0.13 -7.07 4.95
CA ASP A 294 1.01 -6.42 5.90
C ASP A 294 2.28 -7.26 6.05
N ALA A 295 3.42 -6.60 6.14
CA ALA A 295 4.68 -7.15 6.57
C ALA A 295 5.17 -6.27 7.71
N ASP A 296 5.34 -6.86 8.90
CA ASP A 296 5.84 -6.13 10.06
C ASP A 296 6.69 -7.06 10.92
N ASN A 297 7.88 -6.60 11.29
CA ASN A 297 8.81 -7.32 12.14
C ASN A 297 9.09 -8.76 11.64
N GLY A 298 9.21 -8.95 10.32
CA GLY A 298 9.44 -10.26 9.70
C GLY A 298 8.23 -11.20 9.68
N VAL A 299 7.05 -10.74 10.11
CA VAL A 299 5.78 -11.45 9.94
C VAL A 299 5.12 -10.96 8.67
N VAL A 300 4.84 -11.87 7.74
CA VAL A 300 4.14 -11.51 6.48
C VAL A 300 2.75 -12.12 6.48
N ALA A 301 1.72 -11.28 6.57
CA ALA A 301 0.33 -11.70 6.48
C ALA A 301 -0.16 -11.68 5.03
N PHE A 302 -0.79 -12.77 4.60
CA PHE A 302 -1.33 -12.87 3.25
C PHE A 302 -2.63 -13.69 3.22
N SER A 303 -3.45 -13.45 2.19
CA SER A 303 -4.63 -14.27 1.94
C SER A 303 -4.47 -15.10 0.69
N THR A 304 -5.19 -16.21 0.72
CA THR A 304 -5.50 -16.97 -0.49
C THR A 304 -7.01 -17.05 -0.69
N GLY A 305 -7.47 -17.75 -1.72
CA GLY A 305 -8.90 -18.03 -1.86
C GLY A 305 -9.47 -18.97 -0.78
N PHE A 306 -8.64 -19.47 0.15
CA PHE A 306 -9.04 -20.45 1.17
C PHE A 306 -8.85 -19.97 2.60
N GLY A 307 -8.08 -18.91 2.84
CA GLY A 307 -7.78 -18.50 4.21
C GLY A 307 -6.81 -17.35 4.31
N VAL A 308 -6.51 -17.00 5.55
CA VAL A 308 -5.48 -16.06 5.96
C VAL A 308 -4.35 -16.85 6.61
N TYR A 309 -3.15 -16.50 6.22
CA TYR A 309 -1.92 -17.17 6.63
C TYR A 309 -0.91 -16.10 7.05
N VAL A 310 0.06 -16.52 7.85
CA VAL A 310 1.23 -15.72 8.17
C VAL A 310 2.49 -16.52 7.84
N ASN A 311 3.51 -15.87 7.32
CA ASN A 311 4.85 -16.42 7.24
C ASN A 311 5.70 -15.75 8.33
N ILE A 312 6.32 -16.55 9.20
CA ILE A 312 7.15 -16.08 10.31
C ILE A 312 8.45 -16.87 10.25
N ASP A 313 9.59 -16.21 10.08
CA ASP A 313 10.91 -16.84 9.98
C ASP A 313 10.97 -17.97 8.92
N GLY A 314 10.23 -17.81 7.81
CA GLY A 314 10.15 -18.80 6.74
C GLY A 314 9.16 -19.94 6.97
N GLU A 315 8.55 -20.03 8.16
CA GLU A 315 7.48 -20.98 8.44
C GLU A 315 6.11 -20.36 8.11
N THR A 316 5.33 -21.05 7.29
CA THR A 316 3.95 -20.63 7.01
C THR A 316 2.99 -21.26 8.01
N LEU A 317 2.17 -20.45 8.66
CA LEU A 317 1.16 -20.86 9.62
C LEU A 317 -0.24 -20.48 9.12
N LYS A 318 -1.22 -21.33 9.43
CA LYS A 318 -2.63 -21.05 9.18
C LYS A 318 -3.18 -20.18 10.31
N VAL A 319 -3.77 -19.03 9.97
CA VAL A 319 -4.51 -18.20 10.94
C VAL A 319 -5.98 -18.62 10.95
N VAL A 320 -6.61 -18.61 9.78
CA VAL A 320 -7.99 -19.05 9.57
C VAL A 320 -8.15 -19.55 8.14
N ASP A 321 -8.90 -20.61 7.93
CA ASP A 321 -9.36 -21.03 6.61
C ASP A 321 -10.89 -21.07 6.49
N ARG A 322 -11.36 -21.37 5.29
CA ARG A 322 -12.79 -21.46 4.94
C ARG A 322 -13.54 -22.58 5.66
N ASP A 323 -12.81 -23.56 6.21
CA ASP A 323 -13.35 -24.77 6.82
C ASP A 323 -13.33 -24.65 8.36
N ASP A 324 -12.61 -23.66 8.91
CA ASP A 324 -12.63 -23.29 10.32
C ASP A 324 -14.00 -22.69 10.71
N THR A 325 -14.53 -23.11 11.85
CA THR A 325 -15.75 -22.52 12.43
C THR A 325 -15.39 -21.33 13.30
N ILE A 326 -15.99 -20.17 13.02
CA ILE A 326 -15.93 -19.02 13.94
C ILE A 326 -16.86 -19.34 15.10
N ASP A 327 -16.31 -19.45 16.32
CA ASP A 327 -17.11 -19.59 17.55
C ASP A 327 -18.01 -18.34 17.69
N PRO A 328 -19.34 -18.49 17.81
CA PRO A 328 -20.27 -17.36 17.83
C PRO A 328 -20.09 -16.36 18.97
#